data_AF-A0A182SXZ2-F1
#
_entry.id   AF-A0A182SXZ2-F1
#
_cell.length_a   1.000
_cell.length_b   1.000
_cell.length_c   1.000
_cell.angle_alpha   90.00
_cell.angle_beta   90.00
_cell.angle_gamma   90.00
#
_symmetry.space_group_name_H-M   'P 1'
#
loop_
_entity.id
_entity.type
_entity.pdbx_description
1 polymer ?
#
loop_
_entity_poly.entity_id
_entity_poly.type
_entity_poly.pdbx_seq_one_letter_code
_entity_poly.pdbx_strand_id
1 'polypeptide(L)'
;MKIAVIVIACLVATVACAPTQISLNDDFDDFVALLPLNDLLDLAFRYLLSDKEVQQALLYLQGAEFASVWDQFFALTAVRDLLDYLEDAGVPAYDSLNEVAGFLGL
;
A
#
# COMPACT_ATOMS: atom_id res chain seq x y z
N MET A 1 29.98 -36.61 -21.15
CA MET A 1 29.80 -36.15 -19.75
C MET A 1 30.23 -34.70 -19.52
N LYS A 2 31.37 -34.23 -20.04
CA LYS A 2 31.82 -32.83 -19.86
C LYS A 2 30.90 -31.77 -20.49
N ILE A 3 30.35 -32.02 -21.67
CA ILE A 3 29.47 -31.05 -22.37
C ILE A 3 28.13 -30.86 -21.63
N ALA A 4 27.55 -31.93 -21.09
CA ALA A 4 26.30 -31.87 -20.33
C ALA A 4 26.44 -31.04 -19.03
N VAL A 5 27.60 -31.14 -18.36
CA VAL A 5 27.89 -30.35 -17.15
C VAL A 5 28.02 -28.87 -17.47
N ILE A 6 28.60 -28.50 -18.62
CA ILE A 6 28.73 -27.11 -19.05
C ILE A 6 27.36 -26.51 -19.40
N VAL A 7 26.50 -27.26 -20.07
CA VAL A 7 25.14 -26.79 -20.41
C VAL A 7 24.29 -26.58 -19.15
N ILE A 8 24.38 -27.48 -18.17
CA ILE A 8 23.67 -27.34 -16.88
C ILE A 8 24.23 -26.15 -16.09
N ALA A 9 25.54 -25.96 -16.05
CA ALA A 9 26.16 -24.81 -15.38
C ALA A 9 25.76 -23.47 -16.04
N CYS A 10 25.67 -23.42 -17.37
CA CYS A 10 25.17 -22.23 -18.08
C CYS A 10 23.68 -21.97 -17.81
N LEU A 11 22.84 -23.01 -17.74
CA LEU A 11 21.42 -22.85 -17.42
C LEU A 11 21.20 -22.31 -16.01
N VAL A 12 21.97 -22.80 -15.02
CA VAL A 12 21.91 -22.32 -13.62
C VAL A 12 22.43 -20.88 -13.51
N ALA A 13 23.49 -20.53 -14.23
CA ALA A 13 24.03 -19.16 -14.25
C ALA A 13 23.05 -18.15 -14.88
N THR A 14 22.24 -18.55 -15.86
CA THR A 14 21.22 -17.66 -16.45
C THR A 14 20.05 -17.36 -15.51
N VAL A 15 19.70 -18.27 -14.58
CA VAL A 15 18.64 -18.01 -13.58
C VAL A 15 19.14 -17.13 -12.45
N ALA A 16 20.43 -17.20 -12.11
CA ALA A 16 21.05 -16.41 -11.05
C ALA A 16 21.37 -14.95 -11.46
N CYS A 17 21.19 -14.60 -12.74
CA CYS A 17 21.47 -13.27 -13.29
C CYS A 17 20.21 -12.62 -13.90
N ALA A 18 19.02 -13.04 -13.46
CA ALA A 18 17.82 -12.25 -13.71
C ALA A 18 17.93 -10.95 -12.87
N PRO A 19 17.77 -9.76 -13.46
CA PRO A 19 17.67 -8.54 -12.67
C PRO A 19 16.53 -8.71 -11.68
N THR A 20 16.78 -8.42 -10.40
CA THR A 20 15.72 -8.34 -9.39
C THR A 20 14.74 -7.29 -9.89
N GLN A 21 13.53 -7.72 -10.25
CA GLN A 21 12.50 -6.81 -10.72
C GLN A 21 11.95 -6.09 -9.48
N ILE A 22 12.51 -4.92 -9.15
CA ILE A 22 12.06 -4.08 -8.04
C ILE A 22 10.62 -3.65 -8.34
N SER A 23 9.73 -3.97 -7.43
CA SER A 23 8.30 -3.62 -7.50
C SER A 23 8.01 -2.36 -6.69
N LEU A 24 6.86 -1.73 -6.94
CA LEU A 24 6.40 -0.62 -6.11
C LEU A 24 6.18 -1.02 -4.64
N ASN A 25 5.90 -2.30 -4.37
CA ASN A 25 5.81 -2.81 -3.01
C ASN A 25 7.19 -2.85 -2.33
N ASP A 26 8.25 -3.25 -3.06
CA ASP A 26 9.60 -3.23 -2.50
C ASP A 26 10.02 -1.80 -2.15
N ASP A 27 9.72 -0.83 -3.02
CA ASP A 27 9.97 0.58 -2.76
C ASP A 27 9.17 1.09 -1.54
N PHE A 28 7.92 0.66 -1.38
CA PHE A 28 7.08 1.03 -0.24
C PHE A 28 7.57 0.41 1.07
N ASP A 29 7.96 -0.86 1.04
CA ASP A 29 8.51 -1.58 2.18
C ASP A 29 9.81 -0.93 2.68
N ASP A 30 10.65 -0.43 1.77
CA ASP A 30 11.84 0.34 2.12
C ASP A 30 11.49 1.62 2.89
N PHE A 31 10.42 2.34 2.52
CA PHE A 31 9.94 3.48 3.31
C PHE A 31 9.41 3.07 4.68
N VAL A 32 8.60 2.01 4.73
CA VAL A 32 8.02 1.50 5.98
C VAL A 32 9.12 1.05 6.95
N ALA A 33 10.18 0.43 6.45
CA ALA A 33 11.33 -0.03 7.24
C ALA A 33 12.08 1.12 7.94
N LEU A 34 11.96 2.35 7.45
CA LEU A 34 12.57 3.54 8.06
C LEU A 34 11.73 4.11 9.21
N LEU A 35 10.46 3.72 9.33
CA LEU A 35 9.54 4.29 10.30
C LEU A 35 9.49 3.46 11.59
N PRO A 36 9.52 4.10 12.77
CA PRO A 36 9.26 3.41 14.04
C PRO A 36 7.74 3.16 14.19
N LEU A 37 7.19 2.23 13.41
CA LEU A 37 5.74 2.02 13.31
C LEU A 37 5.06 1.79 14.65
N ASN A 38 5.67 1.01 15.56
CA ASN A 38 5.08 0.75 16.88
C ASN A 38 4.91 2.05 17.69
N ASP A 39 5.92 2.92 17.70
CA ASP A 39 5.86 4.18 18.43
C ASP A 39 4.83 5.16 17.81
N LEU A 40 4.73 5.15 16.48
CA LEU A 40 3.74 5.95 15.74
C LEU A 40 2.32 5.46 16.01
N LEU A 41 2.08 4.15 16.05
CA LEU A 41 0.79 3.57 16.38
C LEU A 41 0.40 3.87 17.82
N ASP A 42 1.31 3.71 18.78
CA ASP A 42 1.06 4.05 20.19
C ASP A 42 0.74 5.54 20.37
N LEU A 43 1.42 6.42 19.63
CA LEU A 43 1.13 7.85 19.60
C LEU A 43 -0.26 8.11 19.01
N ALA A 44 -0.58 7.51 17.86
CA ALA A 44 -1.88 7.67 17.20
C ALA A 44 -3.02 7.22 18.12
N PHE A 45 -2.92 6.04 18.74
CA PHE A 45 -3.93 5.54 19.68
C PHE A 45 -4.10 6.45 20.90
N ARG A 46 -3.00 7.00 21.43
CA ARG A 46 -3.07 7.94 22.57
C ARG A 46 -3.86 9.17 22.19
N TYR A 47 -3.61 9.77 21.03
CA TYR A 47 -4.36 10.94 20.58
C TYR A 47 -5.80 10.61 20.24
N LEU A 48 -6.05 9.47 19.59
CA LEU A 48 -7.40 9.01 19.30
C LEU A 48 -8.25 8.86 20.58
N LEU A 49 -7.64 8.39 21.68
CA LEU A 49 -8.34 8.15 22.94
C LEU A 49 -8.40 9.36 23.88
N SER A 50 -7.43 10.28 23.79
CA SER A 50 -7.26 11.35 24.80
C SER A 50 -7.40 12.77 24.26
N ASP A 51 -7.25 12.99 22.95
CA ASP A 51 -7.26 14.31 22.35
C ASP A 51 -8.61 14.61 21.70
N LYS A 52 -9.26 15.67 22.17
CA LYS A 52 -10.61 16.05 21.72
C LYS A 52 -10.63 16.53 20.27
N GLU A 53 -9.60 17.25 19.82
CA GLU A 53 -9.58 17.78 18.46
C GLU A 53 -9.37 16.65 17.46
N VAL A 54 -8.52 15.68 17.79
CA VAL A 54 -8.33 14.46 16.98
C VAL A 54 -9.63 13.64 16.92
N GLN A 55 -10.34 13.50 18.04
CA GLN A 55 -11.65 12.83 18.05
C GLN A 55 -12.68 13.54 17.18
N GLN A 56 -12.74 14.88 17.22
CA GLN A 56 -13.65 15.63 16.35
C GLN A 56 -13.28 15.49 14.87
N ALA A 57 -11.99 15.48 14.54
CA ALA A 57 -11.54 15.23 13.18
C ALA A 57 -11.96 13.83 12.70
N LEU A 58 -11.80 12.79 13.54
CA LEU A 58 -12.29 11.45 13.19
C LEU A 58 -13.80 11.44 12.96
N LEU A 59 -14.60 12.06 13.84
CA LEU A 59 -16.05 12.12 13.69
C LEU A 59 -16.48 12.81 12.38
N TYR A 60 -15.75 13.85 11.97
CA TYR A 60 -15.97 14.48 10.67
C TYR A 60 -15.69 13.52 9.51
N LEU A 61 -14.56 12.80 9.56
CA LEU A 61 -14.20 11.80 8.54
C LEU A 61 -15.20 10.63 8.46
N GLN A 62 -15.86 10.30 9.57
CA GLN A 62 -16.93 9.30 9.63
C GLN A 62 -18.32 9.89 9.27
N GLY A 63 -18.40 11.18 8.96
CA GLY A 63 -19.63 11.91 8.70
C GLY A 63 -20.07 11.87 7.24
N ALA A 64 -21.36 12.14 6.99
CA ALA A 64 -21.95 12.12 5.66
C ALA A 64 -21.33 13.14 4.68
N GLU A 65 -20.78 14.26 5.19
CA GLU A 65 -20.08 15.23 4.37
C GLU A 65 -18.81 14.63 3.76
N PHE A 66 -17.98 13.97 4.57
CA PHE A 66 -16.78 13.31 4.09
C PHE A 66 -17.12 12.10 3.21
N ALA A 67 -18.14 11.31 3.55
CA ALA A 67 -18.62 10.22 2.71
C ALA A 67 -18.97 10.69 1.29
N SER A 68 -19.65 11.83 1.17
CA SER A 68 -19.95 12.42 -0.14
C SER A 68 -18.69 12.84 -0.91
N VAL A 69 -17.67 13.36 -0.22
CA VAL A 69 -16.38 13.68 -0.85
C VAL A 69 -15.65 12.41 -1.30
N TRP A 70 -15.68 11.36 -0.48
CA TRP A 70 -15.13 10.05 -0.80
C TRP A 70 -15.75 9.50 -2.10
N ASP A 71 -17.07 9.42 -2.16
CA ASP A 71 -17.80 8.94 -3.35
C ASP A 71 -17.47 9.77 -4.60
N GLN A 72 -17.46 11.10 -4.47
CA GLN A 72 -17.11 12.01 -5.58
C GLN A 72 -15.67 11.83 -6.05
N PHE A 73 -14.73 11.57 -5.15
CA PHE A 73 -13.33 11.31 -5.48
C PHE A 73 -13.19 10.03 -6.33
N PHE A 74 -13.81 8.92 -5.92
CA PHE A 74 -13.77 7.66 -6.67
C PHE A 74 -14.63 7.67 -7.96
N ALA A 75 -15.56 8.62 -8.09
CA ALA A 75 -16.30 8.83 -9.33
C ALA A 75 -15.42 9.41 -10.47
N LEU A 76 -14.25 9.98 -10.16
CA LEU A 76 -13.35 10.54 -11.15
C LEU A 76 -12.60 9.43 -11.90
N THR A 77 -12.69 9.44 -13.24
CA THR A 77 -11.97 8.47 -14.08
C THR A 77 -10.47 8.47 -13.82
N ALA A 78 -9.86 9.65 -13.66
CA ALA A 78 -8.43 9.76 -13.39
C ALA A 78 -7.99 9.09 -12.06
N VAL A 79 -8.86 9.05 -11.06
CA VAL A 79 -8.59 8.34 -9.81
C VAL A 79 -8.63 6.83 -10.06
N ARG A 80 -9.66 6.35 -10.75
CA ARG A 80 -9.78 4.92 -11.10
C ARG A 80 -8.64 4.43 -11.98
N ASP A 81 -8.25 5.22 -12.99
CA ASP A 81 -7.11 4.90 -13.87
C ASP A 81 -5.79 4.77 -13.08
N LEU A 82 -5.60 5.60 -12.04
CA LEU A 82 -4.45 5.51 -11.15
C LEU A 82 -4.49 4.23 -10.29
N LEU A 83 -5.65 3.89 -9.72
CA LEU A 83 -5.79 2.68 -8.92
C LEU A 83 -5.58 1.43 -9.76
N ASP A 84 -6.14 1.39 -10.97
CA ASP A 84 -5.94 0.29 -11.92
C ASP A 84 -4.45 0.15 -12.29
N TYR A 85 -3.75 1.26 -12.52
CA TYR A 85 -2.29 1.24 -12.73
C TYR A 85 -1.52 0.64 -11.55
N LEU A 86 -1.91 0.97 -10.31
CA LEU A 86 -1.27 0.43 -9.12
C LEU A 86 -1.53 -1.07 -8.96
N GLU A 87 -2.77 -1.52 -9.19
CA GLU A 87 -3.13 -2.95 -9.20
C GLU A 87 -2.35 -3.73 -10.26
N ASP A 88 -2.24 -3.19 -11.48
CA ASP A 88 -1.45 -3.80 -12.57
C ASP A 88 0.05 -3.89 -12.21
N ALA A 89 0.54 -2.97 -11.39
CA ALA A 89 1.89 -2.98 -10.84
C ALA A 89 2.06 -3.88 -9.59
N GLY A 90 0.98 -4.56 -9.17
CA GLY A 90 0.97 -5.49 -8.03
C GLY A 90 0.73 -4.84 -6.67
N VAL A 91 0.33 -3.57 -6.63
CA VAL A 91 -0.02 -2.86 -5.39
C VAL A 91 -1.54 -3.01 -5.15
N PRO A 92 -1.98 -3.57 -4.01
CA PRO A 92 -3.40 -3.82 -3.72
C PRO A 92 -4.12 -2.52 -3.31
N ALA A 93 -4.22 -1.57 -4.23
CA ALA A 93 -4.70 -0.21 -3.99
C ALA A 93 -6.18 -0.18 -3.60
N TYR A 94 -7.04 -0.98 -4.25
CA TYR A 94 -8.46 -1.01 -3.89
C TYR A 94 -8.67 -1.65 -2.51
N ASP A 95 -8.00 -2.76 -2.21
CA ASP A 95 -8.11 -3.41 -0.90
C ASP A 95 -7.64 -2.47 0.22
N SER A 96 -6.52 -1.78 0.03
CA SER A 96 -6.00 -0.80 1.00
C SER A 96 -6.99 0.34 1.26
N LEU A 97 -7.62 0.87 0.21
CA LEU A 97 -8.61 1.95 0.35
C LEU A 97 -9.93 1.45 0.95
N ASN A 98 -10.31 0.19 0.68
CA ASN A 98 -11.46 -0.45 1.32
C ASN A 98 -11.25 -0.65 2.83
N GLU A 99 -10.02 -0.97 3.27
CA GLU A 99 -9.70 -1.02 4.71
C GLU A 99 -9.85 0.36 5.37
N VAL A 100 -9.42 1.43 4.70
CA VAL A 100 -9.61 2.81 5.18
C VAL A 100 -11.11 3.17 5.23
N ALA A 101 -11.87 2.86 4.18
CA ALA A 101 -13.32 3.07 4.17
C ALA A 101 -14.00 2.31 5.32
N GLY A 102 -13.64 1.04 5.53
CA GLY A 102 -14.15 0.23 6.63
C GLY A 102 -13.84 0.79 8.01
N PHE A 103 -12.64 1.32 8.22
CA PHE A 103 -12.27 2.02 9.46
C PHE A 103 -13.08 3.31 9.68
N LEU A 104 -13.36 4.04 8.60
CA LEU A 104 -14.15 5.28 8.64
C LEU A 104 -15.67 5.04 8.61
N GLY A 105 -16.13 3.80 8.39
CA GLY A 105 -17.55 3.47 8.29
C GLY A 105 -18.23 4.07 7.06
N LEU A 106 -17.47 4.23 5.96
CA LEU A 106 -17.92 4.72 4.67
C LEU A 106 -18.49 3.58 3.81
#